data_AF-A0A1B7U5S9-F1
#
_entry.id   AF-A0A1B7U5S9-F1
#
_cell.length_a   1.000
_cell.length_b   1.000
_cell.length_c   1.000
_cell.angle_alpha   90.00
_cell.angle_beta   90.00
_cell.angle_gamma   90.00
#
_symmetry.space_group_name_H-M   'P 1'
#
loop_
_entity.id
_entity.type
_entity.pdbx_description
1 polymer ?
#
loop_
_entity_poly.entity_id
_entity_poly.type
_entity_poly.pdbx_seq_one_letter_code
_entity_poly.pdbx_strand_id
1 'polypeptide(L)'
;MSHFGDWFNYEASLKILVFSMLAGAALPALFALGLRFHAVGAGQAGTDGSSPQKNPALLAVAWAIYALVLVVIAFALAYVARDFIAHHIGYPFLGAKPK
;
A
#
# COMPACT_ATOMS: atom_id res chain seq x y z
N MET A 1 11.75 23.11 35.95
CA MET A 1 10.65 22.46 35.20
C MET A 1 10.58 23.22 33.88
N SER A 2 11.13 22.81 32.73
CA SER A 2 11.10 21.55 31.98
C SER A 2 12.35 21.43 31.08
N HIS A 3 13.41 20.79 31.54
CA HIS A 3 14.70 20.68 30.81
C HIS A 3 14.68 19.69 29.61
N PHE A 4 13.56 18.96 29.43
CA PHE A 4 13.40 17.91 28.40
C PHE A 4 12.91 18.45 27.05
N GLY A 5 12.16 19.57 27.02
CA GLY A 5 11.64 20.14 25.77
C GLY A 5 12.70 20.76 24.87
N ASP A 6 13.79 21.26 25.46
CA ASP A 6 14.92 21.84 24.71
C ASP A 6 15.78 20.77 24.02
N TRP A 7 15.81 19.56 24.58
CA TRP A 7 16.54 18.42 24.01
C TRP A 7 15.71 17.62 22.99
N PHE A 8 14.38 17.58 23.15
CA PHE A 8 13.49 16.84 22.26
C PHE A 8 12.36 17.73 21.73
N ASN A 9 12.40 18.02 20.43
CA ASN A 9 11.37 18.81 19.77
C ASN A 9 10.12 17.96 19.47
N TYR A 10 9.18 17.95 20.42
CA TYR A 10 7.93 17.20 20.30
C TYR A 10 7.11 17.57 19.05
N GLU A 11 7.11 18.84 18.64
CA GLU A 11 6.36 19.28 17.45
C GLU A 11 6.94 18.66 16.17
N ALA A 12 8.27 18.69 16.01
CA ALA A 12 8.96 18.06 14.89
C ALA A 12 8.78 16.55 14.90
N SER A 13 8.95 15.90 16.05
CA SER A 13 8.79 14.45 16.20
C SER A 13 7.37 13.99 15.87
N LEU A 14 6.35 14.74 16.30
CA LEU A 14 4.96 14.42 15.99
C LEU A 14 4.66 14.58 14.49
N LYS A 15 5.21 15.61 13.84
CA LYS A 15 5.12 15.76 12.38
C LYS A 15 5.75 14.57 11.65
N ILE A 16 6.95 14.15 12.05
CA ILE A 16 7.65 12.99 11.46
C ILE A 16 6.86 11.71 11.69
N LEU A 17 6.33 11.50 12.90
CA LEU A 17 5.50 10.33 13.22
C LEU A 17 4.28 10.27 12.30
N VAL A 18 3.52 11.36 12.19
CA VAL A 18 2.33 11.42 11.34
C VAL A 18 2.72 11.18 9.88
N PHE A 19 3.79 11.82 9.40
CA PHE A 19 4.20 11.69 8.00
C PHE A 19 4.70 10.28 7.67
N SER A 20 5.51 9.67 8.54
CA SER A 20 6.01 8.32 8.36
C SER A 20 4.92 7.27 8.52
N MET A 21 3.96 7.48 9.43
CA MET A 21 2.78 6.64 9.56
C MET A 21 1.92 6.71 8.30
N LEU A 22 1.62 7.92 7.80
CA LEU A 22 0.83 8.07 6.57
C LEU A 22 1.57 7.50 5.35
N ALA A 23 2.84 7.85 5.16
CA ALA A 23 3.62 7.37 4.03
C ALA A 23 3.85 5.85 4.06
N GLY A 24 4.15 5.29 5.23
CA GLY A 24 4.44 3.86 5.39
C GLY A 24 3.18 2.99 5.44
N ALA A 25 2.12 3.46 6.12
CA ALA A 25 0.90 2.68 6.31
C ALA A 25 -0.16 2.91 5.22
N ALA A 26 -0.03 3.91 4.35
CA ALA A 26 -1.00 4.16 3.28
C ALA A 26 -1.26 2.92 2.42
N LEU A 27 -0.19 2.23 2.00
CA LEU A 27 -0.31 1.07 1.13
C LEU A 27 -0.93 -0.16 1.84
N PRO A 28 -0.46 -0.55 3.06
CA PRO A 28 -1.17 -1.54 3.88
C PRO A 28 -2.64 -1.19 4.17
N ALA A 29 -2.94 0.08 4.45
CA ALA A 29 -4.30 0.54 4.72
C ALA A 29 -5.20 0.41 3.49
N LEU A 30 -4.68 0.76 2.31
CA LEU A 30 -5.39 0.59 1.04
C LEU A 30 -5.68 -0.90 0.77
N PHE A 31 -4.72 -1.78 1.03
CA PHE A 31 -4.92 -3.22 0.91
C PHE A 31 -5.99 -3.74 1.88
N ALA A 32 -5.95 -3.30 3.15
CA ALA A 32 -6.95 -3.65 4.16
C ALA A 32 -8.37 -3.17 3.76
N LEU A 33 -8.47 -2.00 3.12
CA LEU A 33 -9.73 -1.50 2.57
C LEU A 33 -10.23 -2.40 1.43
N GLY A 34 -9.35 -2.86 0.54
CA GLY A 34 -9.67 -3.88 -0.47
C GLY A 34 -10.21 -5.17 0.16
N LEU A 35 -9.58 -5.64 1.24
CA LEU A 35 -10.02 -6.82 1.99
C LEU A 35 -11.41 -6.62 2.60
N ARG A 36 -11.69 -5.43 3.13
CA ARG A 36 -13.01 -5.08 3.65
C ARG A 36 -14.08 -5.12 2.56
N PHE A 37 -13.82 -4.52 1.39
CA PHE A 37 -14.75 -4.57 0.26
C PHE A 37 -14.94 -6.00 -0.26
N HIS A 38 -13.87 -6.79 -0.30
CA HIS A 38 -13.94 -8.18 -0.70
C HIS A 38 -14.81 -9.00 0.26
N ALA A 39 -14.61 -8.83 1.57
CA ALA A 39 -15.38 -9.54 2.59
C ALA A 39 -16.88 -9.19 2.55
N VAL A 40 -17.22 -7.91 2.39
CA VAL A 40 -18.62 -7.47 2.25
C VAL A 40 -19.21 -7.95 0.92
N GLY A 41 -18.44 -7.89 -0.16
CA GLY A 41 -18.86 -8.30 -1.51
C GLY A 41 -19.04 -9.81 -1.68
N ALA A 42 -18.28 -10.63 -0.94
CA ALA A 42 -18.39 -12.09 -0.97
C ALA A 42 -19.70 -12.60 -0.34
N GLY A 43 -20.35 -11.78 0.50
CA GLY A 43 -21.53 -12.15 1.26
C GLY A 43 -21.19 -13.06 2.44
N GLN A 44 -22.10 -13.13 3.41
CA GLN A 44 -22.03 -14.09 4.52
C GLN A 44 -22.98 -15.24 4.24
N ALA A 45 -22.57 -16.48 4.53
CA ALA A 45 -23.49 -17.60 4.55
C ALA A 45 -24.47 -17.39 5.71
N GLY A 46 -25.76 -17.35 5.40
CA GLY A 46 -26.79 -17.29 6.45
C GLY A 46 -26.75 -18.57 7.28
N THR A 47 -27.10 -18.48 8.57
CA THR A 47 -27.26 -19.63 9.47
C THR A 47 -28.31 -20.64 8.98
N ASP A 48 -29.14 -20.20 8.04
CA ASP A 48 -30.35 -20.88 7.59
C ASP A 48 -30.08 -21.68 6.29
N GLY A 49 -28.81 -21.85 5.91
CA GLY A 49 -28.39 -22.56 4.69
C GLY A 49 -28.60 -21.75 3.39
N SER A 50 -29.04 -20.50 3.47
CA SER A 50 -29.20 -19.61 2.33
C SER A 50 -27.84 -19.25 1.71
N SER A 51 -27.72 -19.44 0.39
CA SER A 51 -26.52 -19.09 -0.38
C SER A 51 -26.11 -17.62 -0.16
N PRO A 52 -24.80 -17.33 0.07
CA PRO A 52 -24.33 -15.97 0.27
C PRO A 52 -24.75 -15.05 -0.89
N GLN A 53 -25.41 -13.93 -0.56
CA GLN A 53 -25.78 -12.93 -1.57
C GLN A 53 -24.52 -12.14 -1.96
N LYS A 54 -23.85 -12.61 -3.01
CA LYS A 54 -22.66 -11.96 -3.57
C LYS A 54 -23.01 -10.63 -4.23
N ASN A 55 -22.25 -9.58 -3.93
CA ASN A 55 -22.31 -8.31 -4.62
C ASN A 55 -21.12 -8.18 -5.58
N PRO A 56 -21.32 -8.41 -6.90
CA PRO A 56 -20.23 -8.40 -7.88
C PRO A 56 -19.57 -7.03 -8.03
N ALA A 57 -20.29 -5.93 -7.78
CA ALA A 57 -19.73 -4.58 -7.86
C ALA A 57 -18.70 -4.33 -6.75
N LEU A 58 -19.00 -4.74 -5.51
CA LEU A 58 -18.06 -4.63 -4.39
C LEU A 58 -16.81 -5.49 -4.59
N LEU A 59 -16.99 -6.69 -5.17
CA LEU A 59 -15.86 -7.56 -5.52
C LEU A 59 -14.99 -6.94 -6.61
N ALA A 60 -15.58 -6.32 -7.64
CA ALA A 60 -14.83 -5.63 -8.67
C ALA A 60 -14.00 -4.47 -8.10
N VAL A 61 -14.57 -3.69 -7.17
CA VAL A 61 -13.84 -2.61 -6.47
C VAL A 61 -12.68 -3.17 -5.65
N ALA A 62 -12.88 -4.29 -4.93
CA ALA A 62 -11.81 -4.93 -4.18
C ALA A 62 -10.65 -5.37 -5.07
N TRP A 63 -10.95 -5.99 -6.21
CA TRP A 63 -9.94 -6.40 -7.20
C TRP A 63 -9.21 -5.20 -7.82
N ALA A 64 -9.93 -4.11 -8.10
CA ALA A 64 -9.31 -2.88 -8.59
C ALA A 64 -8.31 -2.30 -7.59
N ILE A 65 -8.66 -2.33 -6.29
CA ILE A 65 -7.75 -1.90 -5.21
C ILE A 65 -6.50 -2.80 -5.16
N TYR A 66 -6.66 -4.12 -5.24
CA TYR A 66 -5.51 -5.03 -5.24
C TYR A 66 -4.60 -4.82 -6.45
N ALA A 67 -5.18 -4.63 -7.64
CA ALA A 67 -4.42 -4.35 -8.85
C ALA A 67 -3.62 -3.05 -8.70
N LEU A 68 -4.25 -1.99 -8.17
CA LEU A 68 -3.57 -0.72 -7.90
C LEU A 68 -2.40 -0.89 -6.91
N VAL A 69 -2.61 -1.63 -5.82
CA VAL A 69 -1.55 -1.92 -4.83
C VAL A 69 -0.38 -2.65 -5.48
N LEU A 70 -0.65 -3.70 -6.27
CA LEU A 70 0.40 -4.45 -6.97
C LEU A 70 1.17 -3.58 -7.96
N VAL A 71 0.48 -2.72 -8.71
CA VAL A 71 1.11 -1.78 -9.65
C VAL A 71 2.06 -0.83 -8.90
N VAL A 72 1.62 -0.24 -7.79
CA VAL A 72 2.46 0.65 -6.97
C VAL A 72 3.70 -0.08 -6.43
N ILE A 73 3.54 -1.31 -5.93
CA ILE A 73 4.67 -2.12 -5.44
C ILE A 73 5.65 -2.42 -6.57
N ALA A 74 5.15 -2.85 -7.74
CA ALA A 74 5.98 -3.16 -8.88
C ALA A 74 6.78 -1.94 -9.34
N PHE A 75 6.16 -0.75 -9.40
CA PHE A 75 6.86 0.49 -9.73
C PHE A 75 7.90 0.87 -8.68
N ALA A 76 7.58 0.74 -7.39
CA ALA A 76 8.54 1.04 -6.32
C ALA A 76 9.77 0.12 -6.40
N LEU A 77 9.55 -1.19 -6.58
CA LEU A 77 10.63 -2.17 -6.74
C LEU A 77 11.43 -1.91 -8.02
N ALA A 78 10.77 -1.65 -9.14
CA ALA A 78 11.44 -1.32 -10.40
C ALA A 78 12.30 -0.06 -10.27
N TYR A 79 11.82 0.96 -9.56
CA TYR A 79 12.57 2.18 -9.33
C TYR A 79 13.79 1.96 -8.43
N VAL A 80 13.62 1.23 -7.32
CA VAL A 80 14.70 0.91 -6.38
C VAL A 80 15.77 0.04 -7.06
N ALA A 81 15.36 -0.93 -7.87
CA ALA A 81 16.25 -1.84 -8.58
C ALA A 81 16.71 -1.33 -9.95
N ARG A 82 16.42 -0.08 -10.32
CA ARG A 82 16.59 0.40 -11.69
C ARG A 82 18.01 0.22 -12.25
N ASP A 83 19.02 0.46 -11.42
CA ASP A 83 20.42 0.40 -11.83
C ASP A 83 20.88 -1.06 -11.97
N PHE A 84 20.42 -1.94 -11.07
CA PHE A 84 20.65 -3.39 -11.15
C PHE A 84 20.05 -3.97 -12.42
N ILE A 85 18.79 -3.61 -12.71
CA ILE A 85 18.08 -4.05 -13.91
C ILE A 85 18.78 -3.54 -15.17
N ALA A 86 19.15 -2.25 -15.21
CA ALA A 86 19.84 -1.67 -16.36
C ALA A 86 21.19 -2.36 -16.63
N HIS A 87 21.95 -2.68 -15.58
CA HIS A 87 23.23 -3.36 -15.73
C HIS A 87 23.08 -4.82 -16.17
N HIS A 88 22.09 -5.56 -15.65
CA HIS A 88 21.91 -6.98 -15.99
C HIS A 88 21.26 -7.19 -17.37
N ILE A 89 20.37 -6.28 -17.79
CA ILE A 89 19.67 -6.35 -19.09
C ILE A 89 20.49 -5.68 -20.20
N GLY A 90 21.46 -4.82 -19.86
CA GLY A 90 22.28 -4.09 -20.82
C GLY A 90 21.53 -2.98 -21.58
N TYR A 91 20.30 -2.65 -21.15
CA TYR A 91 19.47 -1.60 -21.74
C TYR A 91 19.06 -0.57 -20.68
N PRO A 92 18.97 0.74 -21.03
CA PRO A 92 18.54 1.76 -20.09
C PRO A 92 17.15 1.47 -19.50
N PHE A 93 17.03 1.48 -18.18
CA PHE A 93 15.79 1.15 -17.48
C PHE A 93 15.42 2.27 -16.49
N LEU A 94 14.21 2.82 -16.62
CA LEU A 94 13.71 3.94 -15.80
C LEU A 94 14.71 5.11 -15.63
N GLY A 95 15.42 5.46 -16.71
CA GLY A 95 16.39 6.56 -16.73
C GLY A 95 17.78 6.22 -16.18
N ALA A 96 17.99 5.00 -15.67
CA ALA A 96 19.33 4.49 -15.37
C ALA A 96 20.04 4.09 -16.67
N LYS A 97 21.30 4.53 -16.83
CA LYS A 97 22.17 4.08 -17.93
C LYS A 97 22.99 2.89 -17.44
N PRO A 98 23.17 1.82 -18.25
CA PRO A 98 24.10 0.76 -17.91
C PRO A 98 25.51 1.38 -17.74
N LYS A 99 26.11 1.17 -16.58
CA LYS A 99 27.54 1.42 -16.34
C LYS A 99 28.33 0.17 -16.65
#